data_AF-A0A2R4JXY6-F1
#
_entry.id   AF-A0A2R4JXY6-F1
#
_cell.length_a   1.000
_cell.length_b   1.000
_cell.length_c   1.000
_cell.angle_alpha   90.00
_cell.angle_beta   90.00
_cell.angle_gamma   90.00
#
_symmetry.space_group_name_H-M   'P 1'
#
loop_
_entity.id
_entity.type
_entity.pdbx_description
1 polymer ?
#
loop_
_entity_poly.entity_id
_entity_poly.type
_entity_poly.pdbx_seq_one_letter_code
_entity_poly.pdbx_strand_id
1 'polypeptide(L)'
;MGDFADTRVSLTGQGTLVAIAQTAGSGGACLANVAGLQVTVRIVAGLSVAAGNVLLILRRGSTYWAIATLGAAPVVAPSPPSPDTAPPSTGDPAPAPKPDITTGVLTCPPVATATYRDGSWRSDGDPVSGFDTYQGRYAGSSFGRMTGCAFYGTKPRSLSGATVTKATLKARRLSGGDFAARTPTLRLVSQSTRPSGAPTLNETTAGPSLAVNATTTSFTIPTAWAQAMVDGTRGGLAISIGSDTPYIHLAGRGSWSAAWTLTIYWRRG
;
A
#
# COMPACT_ATOMS: atom_id res chain seq x y z
N MET A 1 -14.64 32.24 11.75
CA MET A 1 -15.64 31.71 10.81
C MET A 1 -14.85 31.12 9.65
N GLY A 2 -14.61 29.80 9.68
CA GLY A 2 -13.79 29.13 8.67
C GLY A 2 -14.54 29.10 7.34
N ASP A 3 -13.92 29.66 6.31
CA ASP A 3 -14.41 29.63 4.93
C ASP A 3 -14.39 28.18 4.41
N PHE A 4 -15.54 27.67 3.98
CA PHE A 4 -15.73 26.34 3.38
C PHE A 4 -15.23 26.27 1.92
N ALA A 5 -14.29 27.14 1.52
CA ALA A 5 -13.74 27.14 0.18
C ALA A 5 -12.98 25.84 -0.17
N ASP A 6 -12.48 25.10 0.82
CA ASP A 6 -11.54 23.97 0.61
C ASP A 6 -12.20 22.60 0.37
N THR A 7 -13.53 22.51 0.30
CA THR A 7 -14.25 21.27 -0.12
C THR A 7 -14.74 21.31 -1.56
N ARG A 8 -14.39 22.34 -2.34
CA ARG A 8 -14.80 22.44 -3.74
C ARG A 8 -13.78 21.77 -4.63
N VAL A 9 -13.92 20.47 -4.85
CA VAL A 9 -13.23 19.79 -5.96
C VAL A 9 -13.71 20.43 -7.26
N SER A 10 -12.83 21.17 -7.93
CA SER A 10 -13.12 21.75 -9.24
C SER A 10 -13.13 20.63 -10.29
N LEU A 11 -14.33 20.20 -10.71
CA LEU A 11 -14.52 19.29 -11.86
C LEU A 11 -14.58 20.06 -13.20
N THR A 12 -14.01 21.26 -13.26
CA THR A 12 -14.05 22.11 -14.46
C THR A 12 -13.17 21.48 -15.54
N GLY A 13 -13.75 21.18 -16.71
CA GLY A 13 -13.05 20.51 -17.81
C GLY A 13 -13.14 18.98 -17.80
N GLN A 14 -13.82 18.38 -16.81
CA GLN A 14 -14.14 16.96 -16.88
C GLN A 14 -15.29 16.73 -17.86
N GLY A 15 -15.12 15.76 -18.75
CA GLY A 15 -16.13 15.36 -19.72
C GLY A 15 -17.34 14.69 -19.06
N THR A 16 -17.84 13.63 -19.66
CA THR A 16 -18.96 12.89 -19.09
C THR A 16 -18.55 12.16 -17.80
N LEU A 17 -19.38 12.26 -16.76
CA LEU A 17 -19.17 11.68 -15.43
C LEU A 17 -20.27 10.68 -15.10
N VAL A 18 -20.02 9.84 -14.10
CA VAL A 18 -21.01 8.87 -13.59
C VAL A 18 -21.47 9.29 -12.20
N ALA A 19 -22.78 9.19 -11.95
CA ALA A 19 -23.40 9.50 -10.67
C ALA A 19 -24.40 8.41 -10.25
N ILE A 20 -24.72 8.32 -8.96
CA ILE A 20 -25.80 7.45 -8.46
C ILE A 20 -26.93 8.31 -7.95
N ALA A 21 -28.11 8.20 -8.57
CA ALA A 21 -29.30 8.93 -8.18
C ALA A 21 -29.70 8.58 -6.73
N GLN A 22 -29.94 9.60 -5.92
CA GLN A 22 -30.43 9.47 -4.54
C GLN A 22 -31.94 9.67 -4.48
N THR A 23 -32.52 10.41 -5.43
CA THR A 23 -33.97 10.64 -5.53
C THR A 23 -34.45 10.33 -6.94
N ALA A 24 -35.73 9.95 -7.05
CA ALA A 24 -36.39 9.84 -8.34
C ALA A 24 -36.73 11.24 -8.91
N GLY A 25 -36.91 11.32 -10.24
CA GLY A 25 -37.37 12.52 -10.93
C GLY A 25 -37.61 12.26 -12.42
N SER A 26 -38.57 12.96 -13.01
CA SER A 26 -38.85 12.93 -14.45
C SER A 26 -39.03 14.36 -14.92
N GLY A 27 -38.15 14.85 -15.81
CA GLY A 27 -38.17 16.23 -16.28
C GLY A 27 -38.10 17.27 -15.15
N GLY A 28 -36.89 17.51 -14.62
CA GLY A 28 -36.71 18.38 -13.45
C GLY A 28 -35.30 18.31 -12.86
N ALA A 29 -35.19 17.95 -11.59
CA ALA A 29 -33.90 17.66 -10.96
C ALA A 29 -34.01 16.45 -10.02
N CYS A 30 -32.90 15.75 -9.82
CA CYS A 30 -32.73 14.77 -8.75
C CYS A 30 -31.46 15.10 -7.96
N LEU A 31 -31.37 14.58 -6.74
CA LEU A 31 -30.10 14.51 -6.01
C LEU A 31 -29.33 13.29 -6.52
N ALA A 32 -28.03 13.42 -6.72
CA ALA A 32 -27.16 12.31 -7.08
C ALA A 32 -25.80 12.42 -6.37
N ASN A 33 -25.18 11.27 -6.11
CA ASN A 33 -23.82 11.20 -5.56
C ASN A 33 -22.80 11.09 -6.70
N VAL A 34 -21.85 12.02 -6.73
CA VAL A 34 -20.71 12.06 -7.66
C VAL A 34 -19.43 12.03 -6.84
N ALA A 35 -18.63 10.97 -6.97
CA ALA A 35 -17.38 10.80 -6.22
C ALA A 35 -17.52 11.02 -4.70
N GLY A 36 -18.66 10.64 -4.12
CA GLY A 36 -18.96 10.78 -2.68
C GLY A 36 -19.59 12.12 -2.26
N LEU A 37 -19.80 13.06 -3.19
CA LEU A 37 -20.48 14.33 -2.91
C LEU A 37 -21.90 14.32 -3.47
N GLN A 38 -22.86 14.76 -2.65
CA GLN A 38 -24.23 14.94 -3.09
C GLN A 38 -24.36 16.25 -3.88
N VAL A 39 -24.89 16.15 -5.09
CA VAL A 39 -25.12 17.29 -5.98
C VAL A 39 -26.51 17.24 -6.58
N THR A 40 -27.08 18.41 -6.89
CA THR A 40 -28.32 18.53 -7.65
C THR A 40 -28.03 18.38 -9.14
N VAL A 41 -28.68 17.42 -9.77
CA VAL A 41 -28.53 17.11 -11.21
C VAL A 41 -29.85 17.42 -11.91
N ARG A 42 -29.81 18.29 -12.92
CA ARG A 42 -30.95 18.56 -13.81
C ARG A 42 -31.17 17.36 -14.73
N ILE A 43 -32.42 16.96 -14.90
CA ILE A 43 -32.81 15.82 -15.72
C ILE A 43 -33.30 16.38 -17.05
N VAL A 44 -32.67 15.96 -18.16
CA VAL A 44 -33.12 16.37 -19.50
C VAL A 44 -34.56 15.92 -19.75
N ALA A 45 -35.29 16.68 -20.55
CA ALA A 45 -36.66 16.34 -20.91
C ALA A 45 -36.72 14.94 -21.55
N GLY A 46 -37.71 14.14 -21.15
CA GLY A 46 -37.88 12.76 -21.62
C GLY A 46 -37.05 11.70 -20.87
N LEU A 47 -36.12 12.10 -19.98
CA LEU A 47 -35.41 11.16 -19.12
C LEU A 47 -36.15 10.97 -17.79
N SER A 48 -36.41 9.72 -17.43
CA SER A 48 -36.93 9.33 -16.11
C SER A 48 -35.83 8.68 -15.28
N VAL A 49 -35.64 9.16 -14.06
CA VAL A 49 -34.62 8.69 -13.11
C VAL A 49 -35.32 8.12 -11.89
N ALA A 50 -34.93 6.90 -11.48
CA ALA A 50 -35.28 6.31 -10.19
C ALA A 50 -34.11 6.45 -9.21
N ALA A 51 -34.40 6.46 -7.91
CA ALA A 51 -33.35 6.37 -6.89
C ALA A 51 -32.57 5.05 -7.07
N GLY A 52 -31.24 5.12 -6.95
CA GLY A 52 -30.33 4.02 -7.21
C GLY A 52 -29.87 3.89 -8.67
N ASN A 53 -30.48 4.59 -9.62
CA ASN A 53 -30.02 4.55 -11.01
C ASN A 53 -28.59 5.09 -11.15
N VAL A 54 -27.81 4.43 -12.00
CA VAL A 54 -26.51 4.95 -12.43
C VAL A 54 -26.75 5.91 -13.58
N LEU A 55 -26.35 7.16 -13.40
CA LEU A 55 -26.56 8.25 -14.35
C LEU A 55 -25.27 8.57 -15.09
N LEU A 56 -25.38 8.80 -16.39
CA LEU A 56 -24.38 9.51 -17.16
C LEU A 56 -24.70 11.01 -17.11
N ILE A 57 -23.81 11.79 -16.50
CA ILE A 57 -24.00 13.23 -16.30
C ILE A 57 -22.93 14.04 -17.02
N LEU A 58 -23.28 15.25 -17.44
CA LEU A 58 -22.34 16.24 -17.98
C LEU A 58 -22.47 17.55 -17.21
N ARG A 59 -21.38 18.30 -17.14
CA ARG A 59 -21.36 19.61 -16.47
C ARG A 59 -21.33 20.74 -17.51
N ARG A 60 -22.25 21.71 -17.38
CA ARG A 60 -22.24 22.96 -18.14
C ARG A 60 -22.32 24.12 -17.15
N GLY A 61 -21.23 24.87 -17.02
CA GLY A 61 -21.09 25.89 -15.96
C GLY A 61 -21.15 25.27 -14.57
N SER A 62 -22.02 25.78 -13.72
CA SER A 62 -22.27 25.27 -12.36
C SER A 62 -23.34 24.17 -12.28
N THR A 63 -23.92 23.75 -13.41
CA THR A 63 -25.06 22.83 -13.44
C THR A 63 -24.67 21.48 -14.00
N TYR A 64 -25.06 20.41 -13.30
CA TYR A 64 -24.98 19.04 -13.79
C TYR A 64 -26.26 18.66 -14.52
N TRP A 65 -26.13 17.95 -15.63
CA TRP A 65 -27.23 17.45 -16.46
C TRP A 65 -27.11 15.95 -16.62
N ALA A 66 -28.14 15.20 -16.23
CA ALA A 66 -28.26 13.78 -16.54
C ALA A 66 -28.75 13.63 -17.97
N ILE A 67 -27.98 12.93 -18.81
CA ILE A 67 -28.28 12.71 -20.23
C ILE A 67 -28.63 11.27 -20.56
N ALA A 68 -28.27 10.32 -19.70
CA ALA A 68 -28.68 8.92 -19.84
C ALA A 68 -28.69 8.22 -18.48
N THR A 69 -29.46 7.14 -18.38
CA THR A 69 -29.37 6.12 -17.33
C THR A 69 -28.56 4.95 -17.89
N LEU A 70 -27.40 4.65 -17.29
CA LEU A 70 -26.49 3.59 -17.75
C LEU A 70 -26.93 2.19 -17.30
N GLY A 71 -27.79 2.14 -16.30
CA GLY A 71 -28.40 0.92 -15.78
C GLY A 71 -29.41 1.28 -14.69
N ALA A 72 -30.54 0.57 -14.69
CA ALA A 72 -31.48 0.59 -13.58
C ALA A 72 -30.96 -0.36 -12.49
N ALA A 73 -31.16 0.01 -11.21
CA ALA A 73 -31.24 -1.04 -10.21
C ALA A 73 -32.41 -1.96 -10.61
N PRO A 74 -32.25 -3.29 -10.65
CA PRO A 74 -33.35 -4.17 -11.00
C PRO A 74 -34.48 -3.97 -9.98
N VAL A 75 -35.58 -3.38 -10.42
CA VAL A 75 -36.84 -3.38 -9.66
C VAL A 75 -37.53 -4.68 -10.01
N VAL A 76 -37.16 -5.75 -9.33
CA VAL A 76 -38.02 -6.93 -9.28
C VAL A 76 -39.06 -6.64 -8.21
N ALA A 77 -40.24 -6.16 -8.62
CA ALA A 77 -41.40 -6.24 -7.76
C ALA A 77 -41.69 -7.73 -7.52
N PRO A 78 -41.84 -8.21 -6.27
CA PRO A 78 -42.20 -9.60 -6.05
C PRO A 78 -43.56 -9.87 -6.72
N SER A 79 -43.60 -10.83 -7.64
CA SER A 79 -44.86 -11.30 -8.19
C SER A 79 -45.72 -11.85 -7.04
N PRO A 80 -47.04 -11.57 -7.01
CA PRO A 80 -47.94 -12.29 -6.11
C PRO A 80 -47.72 -13.79 -6.28
N PRO A 81 -47.68 -14.59 -5.20
CA PRO A 81 -47.51 -16.02 -5.34
C PRO A 81 -48.64 -16.58 -6.22
N SER A 82 -48.28 -17.27 -7.31
CA SER A 82 -49.20 -18.18 -7.99
C SER A 82 -49.65 -19.25 -6.99
N PRO A 83 -50.90 -19.71 -7.01
CA PRO A 83 -51.30 -20.88 -6.24
C PRO A 83 -50.38 -22.06 -6.61
N ASP A 84 -49.57 -22.49 -5.65
CA ASP A 84 -48.61 -23.58 -5.80
C ASP A 84 -49.34 -24.86 -6.25
N THR A 85 -49.12 -25.26 -7.50
CA THR A 85 -49.55 -26.57 -8.02
C THR A 85 -48.40 -27.39 -8.57
N ALA A 86 -47.17 -26.87 -8.53
CA ALA A 86 -45.97 -27.63 -8.85
C ALA A 86 -45.19 -27.91 -7.55
N PRO A 87 -44.80 -29.17 -7.26
CA PRO A 87 -43.88 -29.44 -6.18
C PRO A 87 -42.59 -28.62 -6.41
N PRO A 88 -41.94 -28.11 -5.34
CA PRO A 88 -40.75 -27.30 -5.49
C PRO A 88 -39.68 -28.06 -6.27
N SER A 89 -39.12 -27.44 -7.30
CA SER A 89 -37.93 -27.95 -7.99
C SER A 89 -36.77 -27.93 -7.01
N THR A 90 -36.42 -29.10 -6.45
CA THR A 90 -35.32 -29.32 -5.51
C THR A 90 -33.95 -29.43 -6.21
N GLY A 91 -33.84 -28.93 -7.44
CA GLY A 91 -32.72 -29.24 -8.34
C GLY A 91 -31.62 -28.19 -8.46
N ASP A 92 -31.80 -26.97 -7.94
CA ASP A 92 -30.76 -25.94 -8.07
C ASP A 92 -29.76 -26.08 -6.91
N PRO A 93 -28.50 -26.47 -7.17
CA PRO A 93 -27.51 -26.57 -6.10
C PRO A 93 -27.30 -25.20 -5.45
N ALA A 94 -27.28 -25.18 -4.12
CA ALA A 94 -27.02 -23.96 -3.37
C ALA A 94 -25.73 -23.27 -3.88
N PRO A 95 -25.71 -21.91 -4.00
CA PRO A 95 -24.50 -21.20 -4.37
C PRO A 95 -23.34 -21.59 -3.48
N ALA A 96 -22.15 -21.77 -4.05
CA ALA A 96 -20.97 -22.15 -3.30
C ALA A 96 -20.75 -21.18 -2.11
N PRO A 97 -20.42 -21.69 -0.92
CA PRO A 97 -20.10 -20.84 0.23
C PRO A 97 -19.01 -19.84 -0.16
N LYS A 98 -19.15 -18.61 0.34
CA LYS A 98 -18.09 -17.61 0.17
C LYS A 98 -16.79 -18.18 0.75
N PRO A 99 -15.62 -17.97 0.10
CA PRO A 99 -14.36 -18.45 0.64
C PRO A 99 -14.14 -17.87 2.04
N ASP A 100 -13.96 -18.75 3.03
CA ASP A 100 -13.64 -18.38 4.41
C ASP A 100 -12.25 -17.73 4.53
N ILE A 101 -11.43 -17.81 3.48
CA ILE A 101 -10.05 -17.31 3.48
C ILE A 101 -9.91 -16.23 2.41
N THR A 102 -9.56 -15.03 2.85
CA THR A 102 -9.10 -13.94 1.99
C THR A 102 -7.57 -13.92 1.97
N THR A 103 -6.98 -13.84 0.78
CA THR A 103 -5.53 -13.69 0.60
C THR A 103 -5.20 -12.37 -0.07
N GLY A 104 -4.00 -11.83 0.19
CA GLY A 104 -3.57 -10.61 -0.48
C GLY A 104 -2.07 -10.40 -0.45
N VAL A 105 -1.66 -9.30 -1.09
CA VAL A 105 -0.27 -8.85 -1.14
C VAL A 105 -0.24 -7.38 -0.73
N LEU A 106 0.64 -7.03 0.21
CA LEU A 106 0.91 -5.66 0.61
C LEU A 106 2.34 -5.29 0.23
N THR A 107 2.49 -4.19 -0.51
CA THR A 107 3.80 -3.61 -0.84
C THR A 107 4.11 -2.46 0.11
N CYS A 108 5.21 -2.58 0.85
CA CYS A 108 5.69 -1.65 1.87
C CYS A 108 7.05 -1.05 1.48
N PRO A 109 7.08 0.05 0.71
CA PRO A 109 8.26 0.89 0.63
C PRO A 109 8.65 1.39 2.03
N PRO A 110 9.93 1.46 2.39
CA PRO A 110 10.34 2.06 3.65
C PRO A 110 10.00 3.56 3.66
N VAL A 111 9.64 4.07 4.84
CA VAL A 111 9.43 5.51 5.08
C VAL A 111 10.76 6.25 5.24
N ALA A 112 11.80 5.55 5.71
CA ALA A 112 13.15 6.09 5.85
C ALA A 112 14.20 4.98 5.66
N THR A 113 15.31 5.33 5.01
CA THR A 113 16.57 4.58 5.13
C THR A 113 17.64 5.48 5.73
N ALA A 114 18.48 4.93 6.61
CA ALA A 114 19.51 5.66 7.32
C ALA A 114 20.67 4.73 7.70
N THR A 115 21.88 5.27 7.89
CA THR A 115 23.02 4.47 8.39
C THR A 115 23.52 5.06 9.71
N TYR A 116 23.51 4.25 10.76
CA TYR A 116 24.14 4.57 12.04
C TYR A 116 25.62 4.19 12.00
N ARG A 117 26.50 5.04 12.53
CA ARG A 117 27.95 4.88 12.52
C ARG A 117 28.50 5.29 13.88
N ASP A 118 28.86 4.30 14.71
CA ASP A 118 29.44 4.42 16.05
C ASP A 118 29.19 5.76 16.77
N GLY A 119 27.97 5.95 17.25
CA GLY A 119 27.59 7.09 18.09
C GLY A 119 26.68 8.11 17.41
N SER A 120 26.57 8.10 16.08
CA SER A 120 25.68 9.01 15.37
C SER A 120 25.10 8.45 14.08
N TRP A 121 23.97 9.01 13.66
CA TRP A 121 23.47 8.81 12.30
C TRP A 121 24.38 9.57 11.32
N ARG A 122 24.75 8.92 10.21
CA ARG A 122 25.49 9.57 9.14
C ARG A 122 24.70 10.74 8.56
N SER A 123 25.41 11.83 8.25
CA SER A 123 24.84 13.09 7.78
C SER A 123 25.47 13.61 6.48
N ASP A 124 26.39 12.85 5.90
CA ASP A 124 27.13 13.19 4.68
C ASP A 124 26.35 12.89 3.37
N GLY A 125 25.02 12.98 3.43
CA GLY A 125 24.02 12.61 2.40
C GLY A 125 22.62 12.97 2.90
N ASP A 126 21.52 12.38 2.41
CA ASP A 126 20.18 12.56 3.01
C ASP A 126 20.09 11.80 4.34
N PRO A 127 20.32 12.43 5.51
CA PRO A 127 20.56 11.72 6.77
C PRO A 127 19.29 11.09 7.34
N VAL A 128 18.14 11.60 6.90
CA VAL A 128 16.88 11.49 7.64
C VAL A 128 15.97 10.48 6.97
N SER A 129 15.92 10.48 5.63
CA SER A 129 14.92 9.69 4.92
C SER A 129 15.45 8.91 3.73
N GLY A 130 16.61 9.26 3.19
CA GLY A 130 17.07 8.74 1.90
C GLY A 130 18.42 8.04 1.92
N PHE A 131 19.14 8.03 3.04
CA PHE A 131 20.54 7.58 3.09
C PHE A 131 20.69 6.14 2.61
N ASP A 132 21.79 5.87 1.91
CA ASP A 132 22.18 4.51 1.54
C ASP A 132 22.50 3.67 2.77
N THR A 133 22.31 2.37 2.66
CA THR A 133 22.53 1.46 3.79
C THR A 133 23.90 0.81 3.69
N TYR A 134 24.69 0.91 4.76
CA TYR A 134 26.01 0.31 4.84
C TYR A 134 26.11 -0.71 5.97
N GLN A 135 26.90 -1.76 5.78
CA GLN A 135 27.38 -2.61 6.88
C GLN A 135 28.90 -2.67 6.88
N GLY A 136 29.48 -3.01 8.04
CA GLY A 136 30.91 -3.15 8.21
C GLY A 136 31.60 -1.79 8.33
N ARG A 137 32.89 -1.75 8.04
CA ARG A 137 33.74 -0.56 8.16
C ARG A 137 34.55 -0.39 6.90
N TYR A 138 34.69 0.85 6.43
CA TYR A 138 35.62 1.14 5.35
C TYR A 138 37.05 0.89 5.85
N ALA A 139 37.77 -0.02 5.18
CA ALA A 139 39.08 -0.49 5.62
C ALA A 139 40.07 0.68 5.77
N GLY A 140 40.82 0.68 6.88
CA GLY A 140 41.80 1.73 7.19
C GLY A 140 41.20 3.08 7.60
N SER A 141 39.87 3.20 7.71
CA SER A 141 39.24 4.44 8.20
C SER A 141 39.15 4.49 9.72
N SER A 142 39.30 5.69 10.27
CA SER A 142 38.98 5.97 11.68
C SER A 142 37.48 5.99 11.94
N PHE A 143 36.66 6.08 10.89
CA PHE A 143 35.20 6.05 10.99
C PHE A 143 34.70 4.72 11.54
N GLY A 144 33.64 4.77 12.34
CA GLY A 144 33.09 3.59 13.00
C GLY A 144 32.42 2.56 12.09
N ARG A 145 32.02 1.43 12.71
CA ARG A 145 31.21 0.39 12.05
C ARG A 145 29.81 0.90 11.75
N MET A 146 29.28 0.44 10.63
CA MET A 146 28.03 0.92 10.07
C MET A 146 26.89 -0.09 10.25
N THR A 147 25.70 0.45 10.51
CA THR A 147 24.44 -0.28 10.54
C THR A 147 23.41 0.47 9.71
N GLY A 148 23.20 -0.02 8.49
CA GLY A 148 22.24 0.53 7.53
C GLY A 148 20.85 -0.02 7.80
N CYS A 149 19.86 0.85 7.98
CA CYS A 149 18.50 0.51 8.39
C CYS A 149 17.48 0.97 7.34
N ALA A 150 16.38 0.23 7.26
CA ALA A 150 15.15 0.58 6.57
C ALA A 150 13.96 0.46 7.54
N PHE A 151 13.19 1.54 7.66
CA PHE A 151 12.07 1.65 8.59
C PHE A 151 10.75 1.69 7.81
N TYR A 152 9.72 0.97 8.25
CA TYR A 152 8.47 0.80 7.49
C TYR A 152 7.27 1.59 8.02
N GLY A 153 7.44 2.36 9.09
CA GLY A 153 6.35 3.13 9.70
C GLY A 153 5.20 2.23 10.14
N THR A 154 3.98 2.67 9.88
CA THR A 154 2.76 1.96 10.27
C THR A 154 2.21 1.03 9.19
N LYS A 155 2.76 1.06 7.96
CA LYS A 155 2.16 0.39 6.81
C LYS A 155 1.98 -1.13 6.99
N PRO A 156 2.96 -1.90 7.49
CA PRO A 156 2.75 -3.34 7.75
C PRO A 156 1.59 -3.63 8.71
N ARG A 157 1.33 -2.75 9.68
CA ARG A 157 0.26 -2.91 10.68
C ARG A 157 -1.15 -2.81 10.10
N SER A 158 -1.31 -2.35 8.85
CA SER A 158 -2.61 -2.43 8.16
C SER A 158 -3.07 -3.88 7.93
N LEU A 159 -2.18 -4.86 8.11
CA LEU A 159 -2.47 -6.28 8.07
C LEU A 159 -2.71 -6.90 9.44
N SER A 160 -2.89 -6.11 10.51
CA SER A 160 -3.18 -6.65 11.85
C SER A 160 -4.27 -7.73 11.80
N GLY A 161 -4.05 -8.83 12.52
CA GLY A 161 -4.91 -10.02 12.51
C GLY A 161 -4.80 -10.91 11.26
N ALA A 162 -3.95 -10.58 10.28
CA ALA A 162 -3.63 -11.48 9.18
C ALA A 162 -2.41 -12.36 9.51
N THR A 163 -2.38 -13.55 8.91
CA THR A 163 -1.20 -14.43 8.93
C THR A 163 -0.33 -14.14 7.71
N VAL A 164 0.94 -13.84 7.93
CA VAL A 164 1.94 -13.71 6.86
C VAL A 164 2.32 -15.09 6.33
N THR A 165 2.21 -15.28 5.01
CA THR A 165 2.53 -16.54 4.32
C THR A 165 3.85 -16.48 3.57
N LYS A 166 4.29 -15.29 3.15
CA LYS A 166 5.59 -15.06 2.50
C LYS A 166 5.99 -13.59 2.67
N ALA A 167 7.29 -13.33 2.77
CA ALA A 167 7.82 -11.97 2.76
C ALA A 167 9.04 -11.88 1.85
N THR A 168 9.11 -10.85 1.01
CA THR A 168 10.24 -10.64 0.11
C THR A 168 10.76 -9.20 0.17
N LEU A 169 12.05 -9.04 -0.11
CA LEU A 169 12.76 -7.78 -0.05
C LEU A 169 13.38 -7.44 -1.41
N LYS A 170 13.24 -6.18 -1.81
CA LYS A 170 13.96 -5.59 -2.94
C LYS A 170 15.25 -4.94 -2.46
N ALA A 171 16.38 -5.28 -3.07
CA ALA A 171 17.69 -4.71 -2.75
C ALA A 171 18.55 -4.51 -4.01
N ARG A 172 19.42 -3.50 -3.98
CA ARG A 172 20.49 -3.28 -4.96
C ARG A 172 21.78 -3.00 -4.26
N ARG A 173 22.85 -3.64 -4.72
CA ARG A 173 24.20 -3.30 -4.30
C ARG A 173 24.73 -2.15 -5.15
N LEU A 174 25.32 -1.16 -4.48
CA LEU A 174 25.99 -0.04 -5.11
C LEU A 174 27.51 -0.26 -5.14
N SER A 175 28.23 0.60 -5.87
CA SER A 175 29.69 0.69 -5.81
C SER A 175 30.14 1.30 -4.47
N GLY A 176 31.39 1.12 -4.06
CA GLY A 176 31.93 1.71 -2.82
C GLY A 176 31.90 0.79 -1.59
N GLY A 177 32.03 -0.51 -1.82
CA GLY A 177 32.29 -1.54 -0.80
C GLY A 177 33.29 -2.56 -1.34
N ASP A 178 33.32 -3.76 -0.75
CA ASP A 178 34.07 -4.89 -1.31
C ASP A 178 33.73 -5.10 -2.80
N PHE A 179 34.69 -5.51 -3.62
CA PHE A 179 34.46 -5.71 -5.06
C PHE A 179 33.77 -7.05 -5.38
N ALA A 180 34.08 -8.10 -4.62
CA ALA A 180 33.48 -9.42 -4.81
C ALA A 180 31.99 -9.42 -4.44
N ALA A 181 31.23 -10.39 -4.96
CA ALA A 181 29.88 -10.67 -4.47
C ALA A 181 29.92 -10.97 -2.96
N ARG A 182 29.00 -10.35 -2.21
CA ARG A 182 28.96 -10.43 -0.75
C ARG A 182 27.52 -10.56 -0.29
N THR A 183 27.37 -11.25 0.82
CA THR A 183 26.11 -11.47 1.51
C THR A 183 26.03 -10.51 2.71
N PRO A 184 25.05 -9.58 2.73
CA PRO A 184 24.83 -8.77 3.91
C PRO A 184 24.25 -9.62 5.05
N THR A 185 24.54 -9.23 6.28
CA THR A 185 23.90 -9.81 7.46
C THR A 185 22.65 -9.02 7.76
N LEU A 186 21.48 -9.58 7.43
CA LEU A 186 20.21 -8.95 7.72
C LEU A 186 19.90 -9.04 9.21
N ARG A 187 19.31 -7.98 9.75
CA ARG A 187 18.85 -7.88 11.14
C ARG A 187 17.43 -7.35 11.20
N LEU A 188 16.65 -7.84 12.16
CA LEU A 188 15.33 -7.28 12.47
C LEU A 188 15.47 -6.11 13.45
N VAL A 189 14.75 -5.01 13.20
CA VAL A 189 14.86 -3.77 13.99
C VAL A 189 13.57 -3.53 14.76
N SER A 190 13.69 -3.16 16.03
CA SER A 190 12.53 -2.92 16.91
C SER A 190 11.72 -1.71 16.48
N GLN A 191 12.40 -0.63 16.10
CA GLN A 191 11.77 0.66 15.78
C GLN A 191 11.14 0.67 14.39
N SER A 192 9.98 1.32 14.25
CA SER A 192 9.28 1.56 12.98
C SER A 192 9.65 2.87 12.30
N THR A 193 10.38 3.74 13.00
CA THR A 193 10.95 5.00 12.52
C THR A 193 12.37 5.13 13.05
N ARG A 194 13.18 6.03 12.46
CA ARG A 194 14.57 6.26 12.87
C ARG A 194 14.61 6.73 14.34
N PRO A 195 15.24 5.98 15.26
CA PRO A 195 15.42 6.44 16.64
C PRO A 195 16.44 7.59 16.73
N SER A 196 16.46 8.29 17.87
CA SER A 196 17.49 9.32 18.14
C SER A 196 18.89 8.72 18.28
N GLY A 197 18.99 7.54 18.88
CA GLY A 197 20.24 6.79 19.07
C GLY A 197 20.39 5.59 18.15
N ALA A 198 21.21 4.63 18.58
CA ALA A 198 21.43 3.38 17.84
C ALA A 198 20.12 2.59 17.65
N PRO A 199 19.93 1.92 16.50
CA PRO A 199 18.81 1.00 16.30
C PRO A 199 18.95 -0.23 17.21
N THR A 200 17.83 -0.73 17.72
CA THR A 200 17.82 -2.00 18.48
C THR A 200 17.76 -3.17 17.50
N LEU A 201 18.85 -3.92 17.42
CA LEU A 201 18.99 -5.07 16.52
C LEU A 201 18.57 -6.35 17.25
N ASN A 202 17.78 -7.18 16.58
CA ASN A 202 17.23 -8.42 17.14
C ASN A 202 17.75 -9.61 16.33
N GLU A 203 16.84 -10.45 15.82
CA GLU A 203 17.11 -11.65 15.05
C GLU A 203 18.00 -11.36 13.83
N THR A 204 18.76 -12.37 13.39
CA THR A 204 19.71 -12.26 12.27
C THR A 204 19.49 -13.34 11.23
N THR A 205 19.75 -13.02 9.95
CA THR A 205 19.78 -14.00 8.85
C THR A 205 20.70 -13.53 7.74
N ALA A 206 21.04 -14.42 6.81
CA ALA A 206 21.75 -14.06 5.59
C ALA A 206 20.83 -13.28 4.64
N GLY A 207 21.36 -12.21 4.03
CA GLY A 207 20.71 -11.51 2.93
C GLY A 207 21.04 -12.09 1.55
N PRO A 208 20.69 -11.39 0.47
CA PRO A 208 21.05 -11.81 -0.88
C PRO A 208 22.55 -11.63 -1.14
N SER A 209 23.23 -12.65 -1.67
CA SER A 209 24.57 -12.49 -2.23
C SER A 209 24.47 -11.68 -3.53
N LEU A 210 25.02 -10.47 -3.56
CA LEU A 210 24.93 -9.58 -4.71
C LEU A 210 26.33 -9.16 -5.14
N ALA A 211 26.63 -9.22 -6.44
CA ALA A 211 27.79 -8.52 -7.01
C ALA A 211 27.56 -7.00 -7.01
N VAL A 212 28.61 -6.20 -7.19
CA VAL A 212 28.47 -4.75 -7.36
C VAL A 212 27.51 -4.45 -8.52
N ASN A 213 26.60 -3.48 -8.34
CA ASN A 213 25.52 -3.12 -9.27
C ASN A 213 24.43 -4.18 -9.49
N ALA A 214 24.56 -5.38 -8.92
CA ALA A 214 23.52 -6.40 -9.00
C ALA A 214 22.30 -6.03 -8.14
N THR A 215 21.15 -6.58 -8.53
CA THR A 215 19.87 -6.30 -7.89
C THR A 215 19.09 -7.57 -7.67
N THR A 216 18.23 -7.56 -6.66
CA THR A 216 17.17 -8.55 -6.45
C THR A 216 15.88 -7.82 -6.15
N THR A 217 14.78 -8.25 -6.76
CA THR A 217 13.46 -7.66 -6.56
C THR A 217 12.57 -8.48 -5.64
N SER A 218 12.99 -9.70 -5.28
CA SER A 218 12.17 -10.66 -4.54
C SER A 218 13.01 -11.64 -3.73
N PHE A 219 13.96 -11.14 -2.92
CA PHE A 219 14.69 -11.99 -1.97
C PHE A 219 13.79 -12.39 -0.80
N THR A 220 13.58 -13.68 -0.57
CA THR A 220 12.76 -14.17 0.53
C THR A 220 13.42 -13.92 1.88
N ILE A 221 12.67 -13.32 2.81
CA ILE A 221 13.07 -13.17 4.22
C ILE A 221 12.19 -14.06 5.12
N PRO A 222 12.58 -14.33 6.37
CA PRO A 222 11.76 -15.11 7.29
C PRO A 222 10.36 -14.51 7.44
N THR A 223 9.32 -15.34 7.30
CA THR A 223 7.92 -14.91 7.44
C THR A 223 7.65 -14.31 8.82
N ALA A 224 8.24 -14.88 9.87
CA ALA A 224 8.15 -14.39 11.25
C ALA A 224 8.62 -12.94 11.41
N TRP A 225 9.54 -12.45 10.58
CA TRP A 225 10.01 -11.07 10.65
C TRP A 225 8.97 -10.08 10.16
N ALA A 226 8.34 -10.39 9.02
CA ALA A 226 7.23 -9.60 8.52
C ALA A 226 6.00 -9.73 9.43
N GLN A 227 5.74 -10.92 10.00
CA GLN A 227 4.68 -11.10 11.01
C GLN A 227 4.92 -10.18 12.21
N ALA A 228 6.14 -10.11 12.75
CA ALA A 228 6.47 -9.22 13.86
C ALA A 228 6.25 -7.72 13.53
N MET A 229 6.43 -7.33 12.26
CA MET A 229 6.10 -5.96 11.81
C MET A 229 4.59 -5.73 11.68
N VAL A 230 3.85 -6.73 11.21
CA VAL A 230 2.37 -6.72 11.15
C VAL A 230 1.78 -6.61 12.55
N ASP A 231 2.29 -7.40 13.49
CA ASP A 231 1.89 -7.41 14.91
C ASP A 231 2.40 -6.18 15.67
N GLY A 232 3.34 -5.44 15.08
CA GLY A 232 3.87 -4.19 15.62
C GLY A 232 4.96 -4.33 16.69
N THR A 233 5.45 -5.55 16.95
CA THR A 233 6.56 -5.82 17.89
C THR A 233 7.95 -5.50 17.31
N ARG A 234 8.01 -5.28 15.99
CA ARG A 234 9.17 -4.82 15.21
C ARG A 234 8.73 -3.79 14.18
N GLY A 235 9.68 -3.09 13.55
CA GLY A 235 9.33 -2.00 12.63
C GLY A 235 10.28 -1.75 11.47
N GLY A 236 11.39 -2.47 11.39
CA GLY A 236 12.40 -2.24 10.35
C GLY A 236 13.29 -3.44 10.09
N LEU A 237 14.11 -3.31 9.05
CA LEU A 237 15.20 -4.22 8.73
C LEU A 237 16.52 -3.44 8.74
N ALA A 238 17.62 -4.15 8.91
CA ALA A 238 18.95 -3.56 8.80
C ALA A 238 19.94 -4.52 8.14
N ILE A 239 21.05 -3.98 7.65
CA ILE A 239 22.31 -4.70 7.44
C ILE A 239 23.27 -4.32 8.56
N SER A 240 23.78 -5.31 9.28
CA SER A 240 24.76 -5.09 10.36
C SER A 240 25.48 -6.38 10.67
N ILE A 241 26.79 -6.30 10.80
CA ILE A 241 27.65 -7.44 11.11
C ILE A 241 28.55 -7.10 12.29
N GLY A 242 28.92 -8.11 13.08
CA GLY A 242 29.78 -8.08 14.26
C GLY A 242 31.24 -7.69 14.01
N SER A 243 31.66 -7.56 12.76
CA SER A 243 33.03 -7.33 12.29
C SER A 243 33.14 -6.11 11.38
N ASP A 244 34.36 -5.72 11.03
CA ASP A 244 34.62 -4.66 10.05
C ASP A 244 34.32 -5.10 8.60
N THR A 245 34.44 -6.40 8.33
CA THR A 245 34.27 -6.99 6.99
C THR A 245 33.08 -7.96 6.96
N PRO A 246 32.35 -8.08 5.82
CA PRO A 246 32.53 -7.32 4.58
C PRO A 246 31.93 -5.91 4.65
N TYR A 247 32.61 -4.96 4.01
CA TYR A 247 32.08 -3.61 3.83
C TYR A 247 31.12 -3.61 2.64
N ILE A 248 29.82 -3.46 2.91
CA ILE A 248 28.77 -3.54 1.89
C ILE A 248 28.03 -2.22 1.83
N HIS A 249 27.75 -1.77 0.61
CA HIS A 249 26.96 -0.59 0.30
C HIS A 249 25.72 -1.01 -0.52
N LEU A 250 24.54 -0.87 0.06
CA LEU A 250 23.25 -1.10 -0.60
C LEU A 250 22.49 0.21 -0.76
N ALA A 251 21.75 0.32 -1.86
CA ALA A 251 20.91 1.48 -2.16
C ALA A 251 19.88 1.72 -1.05
N GLY A 252 19.77 2.98 -0.64
CA GLY A 252 18.70 3.51 0.18
C GLY A 252 17.45 3.81 -0.65
N ARG A 253 16.38 4.20 0.02
CA ARG A 253 15.07 4.42 -0.65
C ARG A 253 15.06 5.56 -1.66
N GLY A 254 16.03 6.48 -1.57
CA GLY A 254 16.18 7.59 -2.52
C GLY A 254 17.03 7.26 -3.75
N SER A 255 17.83 6.19 -3.72
CA SER A 255 18.96 6.02 -4.64
C SER A 255 18.68 5.11 -5.84
N TRP A 256 17.75 4.15 -5.73
CA TRP A 256 17.41 3.27 -6.86
C TRP A 256 15.98 2.73 -6.74
N SER A 257 15.00 3.50 -7.20
CA SER A 257 13.58 3.28 -6.85
C SER A 257 13.44 3.13 -5.31
N ALA A 258 12.28 2.78 -4.78
CA ALA A 258 12.21 2.46 -3.34
C ALA A 258 12.94 1.12 -3.06
N ALA A 259 14.28 1.15 -2.98
CA ALA A 259 15.06 0.04 -2.44
C ALA A 259 14.57 -0.26 -1.01
N TRP A 260 14.82 -1.48 -0.53
CA TRP A 260 14.26 -2.00 0.70
C TRP A 260 12.73 -2.14 0.73
N THR A 261 12.05 -2.05 -0.42
CA THR A 261 10.61 -2.37 -0.48
C THR A 261 10.38 -3.80 -0.01
N LEU A 262 9.58 -3.93 1.05
CA LEU A 262 9.11 -5.19 1.62
C LEU A 262 7.78 -5.55 0.98
N THR A 263 7.63 -6.78 0.50
CA THR A 263 6.37 -7.30 -0.03
C THR A 263 5.88 -8.42 0.89
N ILE A 264 4.70 -8.26 1.47
CA ILE A 264 4.09 -9.17 2.44
C ILE A 264 2.90 -9.87 1.79
N TYR A 265 2.98 -11.18 1.69
CA TYR A 265 1.87 -12.05 1.28
C TYR A 265 1.16 -12.52 2.55
N TRP A 266 -0.16 -12.44 2.56
CA TRP A 266 -0.95 -12.69 3.75
C TRP A 266 -2.24 -13.43 3.45
N ARG A 267 -2.80 -14.04 4.49
CA ARG A 267 -4.14 -14.62 4.52
C ARG A 267 -4.89 -14.20 5.78
N ARG A 268 -6.21 -14.15 5.71
CA ARG A 268 -7.11 -13.87 6.83
C ARG A 268 -8.39 -14.71 6.66
N GLY A 269 -8.84 -15.33 7.74
CA GLY A 269 -10.17 -15.93 7.85
C GLY A 269 -10.95 -15.27 8.96
#